data_AF-A0A7V9Q9W7-F1
#
_entry.id   AF-A0A7V9Q9W7-F1
#
_cell.length_a   1.000
_cell.length_b   1.000
_cell.length_c   1.000
_cell.angle_alpha   90.00
_cell.angle_beta   90.00
_cell.angle_gamma   90.00
#
_symmetry.space_group_name_H-M   'P 1'
#
loop_
_entity.id
_entity.type
_entity.pdbx_description
1 polymer ?
#
loop_
_entity_poly.entity_id
_entity_poly.type
_entity_poly.pdbx_seq_one_letter_code
_entity_poly.pdbx_strand_id
1 'polypeptide(L)'
;MPASYNPVLVVLSVVVAMLASFAALDLAGRVRLDTGATRLGWIAGGATVMGIGIWSMHFVGMLAFHLPVPIRYDVPLMLLSVVVAIAASLLSLVIVTRPRLHIWTIAPGGIVMGLAIAGMHYIGMASVRTDARLSYTPSIVSLSVLIAIVASFVALWLAFRFRSDLT
;
A
#
# COMPACT_ATOMS: atom_id res chain seq x y z
N MET A 1 -24.52 -17.65 -4.86
CA MET A 1 -23.91 -17.43 -6.19
C MET A 1 -22.47 -17.93 -6.12
N PRO A 2 -22.00 -18.81 -7.02
CA PRO A 2 -20.64 -19.35 -6.92
C PRO A 2 -19.64 -18.26 -7.31
N ALA A 3 -18.92 -17.75 -6.31
CA ALA A 3 -17.77 -16.90 -6.52
C ALA A 3 -16.54 -17.79 -6.75
N SER A 4 -15.71 -17.44 -7.71
CA SER A 4 -14.47 -18.18 -8.01
C SER A 4 -13.28 -17.24 -8.13
N TYR A 5 -12.09 -17.78 -7.91
CA TYR A 5 -10.83 -17.03 -8.00
C TYR A 5 -9.94 -17.64 -9.06
N ASN A 6 -9.29 -16.79 -9.86
CA ASN A 6 -8.19 -17.21 -10.71
C ASN A 6 -6.89 -17.28 -9.87
N PRO A 7 -6.37 -18.48 -9.57
CA PRO A 7 -5.21 -18.63 -8.69
C PRO A 7 -3.95 -17.96 -9.24
N VAL A 8 -3.80 -17.86 -10.56
CA VAL A 8 -2.63 -17.21 -11.19
C VAL A 8 -2.61 -15.73 -10.85
N LEU A 9 -3.76 -15.05 -10.93
CA LEU A 9 -3.86 -13.62 -10.59
C LEU A 9 -3.70 -13.36 -9.09
N VAL A 10 -4.15 -14.31 -8.24
CA VAL A 10 -3.89 -14.24 -6.79
C VAL A 10 -2.38 -14.32 -6.51
N VAL A 11 -1.68 -15.29 -7.10
CA VAL A 11 -0.22 -15.40 -6.93
C VAL A 11 0.49 -14.18 -7.49
N LEU A 12 0.06 -13.69 -8.66
CA LEU A 12 0.63 -12.49 -9.28
C LEU A 12 0.48 -11.26 -8.39
N SER A 13 -0.68 -11.04 -7.76
CA SER A 13 -0.88 -9.89 -6.87
C SER A 13 0.05 -9.94 -5.65
N VAL A 14 0.27 -11.13 -5.09
CA VAL A 14 1.22 -11.34 -4.00
C VAL A 14 2.66 -11.05 -4.45
N VAL A 15 3.06 -11.55 -5.63
CA VAL A 15 4.40 -11.27 -6.18
C VAL A 15 4.61 -9.77 -6.41
N VAL A 16 3.62 -9.08 -7.00
CA VAL A 16 3.66 -7.62 -7.19
C VAL A 16 3.83 -6.90 -5.85
N ALA A 17 3.07 -7.30 -4.82
CA ALA A 17 3.18 -6.72 -3.49
C ALA A 17 4.56 -6.91 -2.87
N MET A 18 5.15 -8.11 -3.00
CA MET A 18 6.49 -8.42 -2.49
C MET A 18 7.57 -7.60 -3.20
N LEU A 19 7.55 -7.57 -4.53
CA LEU A 19 8.55 -6.84 -5.33
C LEU A 19 8.47 -5.32 -5.09
N ALA A 20 7.27 -4.75 -5.06
CA ALA A 20 7.08 -3.34 -4.80
C ALA A 20 7.51 -2.95 -3.37
N SER A 21 7.17 -3.77 -2.37
CA SER A 21 7.59 -3.55 -0.98
C SER A 21 9.11 -3.62 -0.86
N PHE A 22 9.75 -4.62 -1.46
CA PHE A 22 11.20 -4.75 -1.46
C PHE A 22 11.88 -3.54 -2.12
N ALA A 23 11.46 -3.19 -3.34
CA ALA A 23 12.06 -2.07 -4.07
C ALA A 23 11.85 -0.74 -3.33
N ALA A 24 10.65 -0.47 -2.79
CA ALA A 24 10.39 0.74 -2.03
C ALA A 24 11.21 0.82 -0.74
N LEU A 25 11.40 -0.29 -0.02
CA LEU A 25 12.22 -0.34 1.20
C LEU A 25 13.73 -0.26 0.90
N ASP A 26 14.19 -0.80 -0.23
CA ASP A 26 15.56 -0.61 -0.71
C ASP A 26 15.85 0.87 -0.97
N LEU A 27 14.97 1.53 -1.74
CA LEU A 27 15.04 2.96 -2.04
C LEU A 27 15.00 3.80 -0.75
N ALA A 28 14.07 3.50 0.16
CA ALA A 28 13.98 4.16 1.48
C ALA A 28 15.25 3.96 2.32
N GLY A 29 16.02 2.91 2.07
CA GLY A 29 17.31 2.66 2.67
C GLY A 29 18.41 3.60 2.23
N ARG A 30 18.47 3.86 0.92
CA ARG A 30 19.47 4.75 0.30
C ARG A 30 19.33 6.18 0.80
N VAL A 31 18.13 6.58 1.24
CA VAL A 31 17.84 7.88 1.88
C VAL A 31 18.76 8.18 3.07
N ARG A 32 19.30 7.18 3.77
CA ARG A 32 20.17 7.37 4.94
C ARG A 32 21.60 7.79 4.57
N LEU A 33 22.05 7.46 3.36
CA LEU A 33 23.44 7.68 2.92
C LEU A 33 23.60 9.03 2.19
N ASP A 34 22.51 9.59 1.70
CA ASP A 34 22.52 10.80 0.87
C ASP A 34 21.92 12.03 1.57
N THR A 35 22.32 13.22 1.10
CA THR A 35 21.81 14.51 1.56
C THR A 35 21.20 15.33 0.41
N GLY A 36 20.42 16.36 0.73
CA GLY A 36 19.89 17.30 -0.28
C GLY A 36 18.93 16.68 -1.30
N ALA A 37 19.13 17.01 -2.58
CA ALA A 37 18.23 16.64 -3.68
C ALA A 37 18.19 15.12 -3.95
N THR A 38 19.33 14.44 -3.83
CA THR A 38 19.44 12.98 -4.02
C THR A 38 18.58 12.23 -3.01
N ARG A 39 18.60 12.70 -1.75
CA ARG A 39 17.74 12.18 -0.68
C ARG A 39 16.25 12.30 -1.03
N LEU A 40 15.84 13.45 -1.55
CA LEU A 40 14.45 13.66 -1.96
C LEU A 40 14.07 12.76 -3.15
N GLY A 41 14.99 12.56 -4.10
CA GLY A 41 14.81 11.64 -5.22
C GLY A 41 14.54 10.20 -4.76
N TRP A 42 15.30 9.70 -3.78
CA TRP A 42 15.07 8.36 -3.22
C TRP A 42 13.73 8.21 -2.50
N ILE A 43 13.32 9.24 -1.73
CA ILE A 43 12.01 9.23 -1.04
C ILE A 43 10.87 9.27 -2.08
N ALA A 44 10.96 10.16 -3.07
CA ALA A 44 9.98 10.26 -4.13
C ALA A 44 9.87 8.96 -4.93
N GLY A 45 10.99 8.39 -5.36
CA GLY A 45 11.03 7.11 -6.07
C GLY A 45 10.45 5.97 -5.24
N GLY A 46 10.84 5.85 -3.96
CA GLY A 46 10.30 4.84 -3.06
C GLY A 46 8.78 4.98 -2.85
N ALA A 47 8.29 6.21 -2.75
CA ALA A 47 6.86 6.49 -2.59
C ALA A 47 6.05 6.15 -3.84
N THR A 48 6.58 6.48 -5.02
CA THR A 48 5.96 6.13 -6.30
C THR A 48 5.90 4.62 -6.47
N VAL A 49 7.00 3.90 -6.22
CA VAL A 49 7.03 2.43 -6.30
C VAL A 49 6.06 1.80 -5.30
N MET A 50 6.04 2.28 -4.06
CA MET A 50 5.12 1.77 -3.04
C MET A 50 3.65 2.01 -3.42
N GLY A 51 3.30 3.24 -3.82
CA GLY A 51 1.93 3.60 -4.17
C GLY A 51 1.42 2.86 -5.41
N ILE A 52 2.24 2.74 -6.46
CA ILE A 52 1.92 1.94 -7.65
C ILE A 52 1.81 0.45 -7.29
N GLY A 53 2.68 -0.04 -6.42
CA GLY A 53 2.62 -1.40 -5.89
C GLY A 53 1.29 -1.70 -5.22
N ILE A 54 0.96 -0.91 -4.18
CA ILE A 54 -0.31 -0.97 -3.42
C ILE A 54 -1.51 -1.00 -4.38
N TRP A 55 -1.55 -0.05 -5.32
CA TRP A 55 -2.62 0.01 -6.32
C TRP A 55 -2.66 -1.23 -7.22
N SER A 56 -1.51 -1.63 -7.78
CA SER A 56 -1.43 -2.76 -8.72
C SER A 56 -1.84 -4.07 -8.06
N MET A 57 -1.33 -4.38 -6.86
CA MET A 57 -1.69 -5.62 -6.19
C MET A 57 -3.19 -5.66 -5.84
N HIS A 58 -3.79 -4.53 -5.50
CA HIS A 58 -5.23 -4.46 -5.22
C HIS A 58 -6.06 -4.74 -6.47
N PHE A 59 -5.80 -4.06 -7.59
CA PHE A 59 -6.57 -4.25 -8.82
C PHE A 59 -6.32 -5.60 -9.48
N VAL A 60 -5.08 -6.11 -9.47
CA VAL A 60 -4.80 -7.49 -9.90
C VAL A 60 -5.53 -8.51 -9.03
N GLY A 61 -5.58 -8.28 -7.70
CA GLY A 61 -6.37 -9.10 -6.79
C GLY A 61 -7.88 -9.04 -7.07
N MET A 62 -8.41 -7.87 -7.43
CA MET A 62 -9.81 -7.74 -7.84
C MET A 62 -10.11 -8.46 -9.16
N LEU A 63 -9.19 -8.39 -10.15
CA LEU A 63 -9.31 -9.12 -11.41
C LEU A 63 -9.29 -10.65 -11.20
N ALA A 64 -8.67 -11.13 -10.11
CA ALA A 64 -8.71 -12.55 -9.77
C ALA A 64 -10.13 -13.00 -9.39
N PHE A 65 -10.96 -12.12 -8.82
CA PHE A 65 -12.28 -12.43 -8.31
C PHE A 65 -13.34 -12.40 -9.42
N HIS A 66 -13.95 -13.55 -9.69
CA HIS A 66 -14.98 -13.69 -10.70
C HIS A 66 -16.38 -13.71 -10.07
N LEU A 67 -17.19 -12.74 -10.49
CA LEU A 67 -18.61 -12.64 -10.18
C LEU A 67 -19.43 -12.86 -11.46
N PRO A 68 -20.62 -13.47 -11.40
CA PRO A 68 -21.53 -13.63 -12.54
C PRO A 68 -22.26 -12.32 -12.89
N VAL A 69 -21.66 -11.16 -12.61
CA VAL A 69 -22.17 -9.83 -12.95
C VAL A 69 -21.03 -9.01 -13.57
N PRO A 70 -21.32 -8.15 -14.56
CA PRO A 70 -20.29 -7.30 -15.14
C PRO A 70 -19.73 -6.34 -14.09
N ILE A 71 -18.40 -6.25 -14.04
CA ILE A 71 -17.66 -5.29 -13.22
C ILE A 71 -17.00 -4.30 -14.18
N ARG A 72 -17.34 -3.02 -14.03
CA ARG A 72 -16.70 -1.91 -14.74
C ARG A 72 -16.02 -0.99 -13.73
N TYR A 73 -15.11 -0.16 -14.21
CA TYR A 73 -14.37 0.79 -13.37
C TYR A 73 -14.56 2.22 -13.85
N ASP A 74 -14.79 3.11 -12.90
CA ASP A 74 -14.72 4.56 -13.06
C ASP A 74 -13.24 4.98 -13.09
N VAL A 75 -12.72 5.26 -14.29
CA VAL A 75 -11.30 5.54 -14.51
C VAL A 75 -10.81 6.74 -13.67
N PRO A 76 -11.52 7.88 -13.57
CA PRO A 76 -11.13 8.97 -12.67
C PRO A 76 -10.91 8.54 -11.22
N LEU A 77 -11.84 7.78 -10.62
CA LEU A 77 -11.70 7.31 -9.24
C LEU A 77 -10.58 6.28 -9.10
N MET A 78 -10.43 5.40 -10.09
CA MET A 78 -9.32 4.44 -10.14
C MET A 78 -7.96 5.16 -10.13
N LEU A 79 -7.81 6.22 -10.93
CA LEU A 79 -6.58 7.02 -10.98
C LEU A 79 -6.39 7.87 -9.71
N LEU A 80 -7.47 8.38 -9.12
CA LEU A 80 -7.40 9.08 -7.85
C LEU A 80 -6.86 8.17 -6.74
N SER A 81 -7.25 6.90 -6.73
CA SER A 81 -6.79 5.94 -5.72
C SER A 81 -5.27 5.74 -5.73
N VAL A 82 -4.64 5.67 -6.92
CA VAL A 82 -3.17 5.55 -7.02
C VAL A 82 -2.47 6.85 -6.62
N VAL A 83 -3.03 8.02 -6.97
CA VAL A 83 -2.48 9.31 -6.54
C VAL A 83 -2.48 9.43 -5.01
N VAL A 84 -3.59 9.04 -4.37
CA VAL A 84 -3.69 9.02 -2.89
C VAL A 84 -2.70 8.02 -2.29
N ALA A 85 -2.55 6.83 -2.89
CA ALA A 85 -1.58 5.84 -2.44
C ALA A 85 -0.15 6.37 -2.47
N ILE A 86 0.25 7.02 -3.58
CA ILE A 86 1.59 7.60 -3.75
C ILE A 86 1.81 8.74 -2.75
N ALA A 87 0.86 9.67 -2.63
CA ALA A 87 0.99 10.83 -1.75
C ALA A 87 1.09 10.43 -0.27
N ALA A 88 0.26 9.49 0.18
CA ALA A 88 0.31 8.99 1.55
C ALA A 88 1.55 8.12 1.81
N SER A 89 1.99 7.32 0.83
CA SER A 89 3.25 6.58 0.92
C SER A 89 4.45 7.53 1.05
N LEU A 90 4.44 8.66 0.32
CA LEU A 90 5.47 9.70 0.42
C LEU A 90 5.54 10.25 1.85
N LEU A 91 4.40 10.60 2.42
CA LEU A 91 4.34 11.09 3.80
C LEU A 91 4.88 10.06 4.79
N SER A 92 4.49 8.79 4.65
CA SER A 92 5.00 7.69 5.49
C SER A 92 6.51 7.56 5.38
N LEU A 93 7.05 7.51 4.16
CA LEU A 93 8.50 7.40 3.93
C LEU A 93 9.29 8.60 4.45
N VAL A 94 8.77 9.82 4.32
CA VAL A 94 9.38 11.02 4.93
C VAL A 94 9.45 10.91 6.46
N ILE A 95 8.45 10.31 7.09
CA ILE A 95 8.41 10.09 8.54
C ILE A 95 9.44 9.04 8.97
N VAL A 96 9.46 7.87 8.31
CA VAL A 96 10.31 6.74 8.76
C VAL A 96 11.77 6.84 8.35
N THR A 97 12.11 7.68 7.37
CA THR A 97 13.49 7.90 6.91
C THR A 97 14.20 9.03 7.65
N ARG A 98 13.68 9.47 8.81
CA ARG A 98 14.36 10.46 9.65
C ARG A 98 15.60 9.86 10.36
N PRO A 99 16.60 10.70 10.71
CA PRO A 99 17.90 10.23 11.19
C PRO A 99 17.86 9.39 12.48
N ARG A 100 16.93 9.69 13.40
CA ARG A 100 16.76 8.95 14.66
C ARG A 100 15.66 7.91 14.53
N LEU A 101 16.05 6.64 14.36
CA LEU A 101 15.13 5.51 14.40
C LEU A 101 14.81 5.15 15.84
N HIS A 102 13.67 5.63 16.33
CA HIS A 102 13.07 5.14 17.56
C HIS A 102 11.72 4.49 17.25
N ILE A 103 11.21 3.58 18.08
CA ILE A 103 9.87 2.97 17.89
C ILE A 103 8.78 4.05 17.71
N TRP A 104 8.95 5.19 18.40
CA TRP A 104 8.10 6.39 18.31
C TRP A 104 8.13 7.09 16.93
N THR A 105 9.14 6.85 16.10
CA THR A 105 9.21 7.34 14.72
C THR A 105 8.61 6.37 13.71
N ILE A 106 8.57 5.08 14.03
CA ILE A 106 7.97 4.04 13.18
C ILE A 106 6.44 4.04 13.32
N ALA A 107 5.92 4.26 14.54
CA ALA A 107 4.49 4.31 14.81
C ALA A 107 3.69 5.27 13.90
N PRO A 108 4.01 6.58 13.82
CA PRO A 108 3.30 7.50 12.92
C PRO A 108 3.47 7.11 11.45
N GLY A 109 4.64 6.59 11.04
CA GLY A 109 4.86 6.12 9.68
C GLY A 109 3.99 4.92 9.31
N GLY A 110 3.84 3.95 10.22
CA GLY A 110 2.98 2.78 10.06
C GLY A 110 1.49 3.14 10.03
N ILE A 111 1.06 4.09 10.85
CA ILE A 111 -0.31 4.63 10.79
C ILE A 111 -0.58 5.25 9.42
N VAL A 112 0.30 6.15 8.96
CA VAL A 112 0.15 6.81 7.65
C VAL A 112 0.17 5.78 6.52
N MET A 113 1.03 4.76 6.58
CA MET A 113 1.06 3.69 5.57
C MET A 113 -0.21 2.84 5.58
N GLY A 114 -0.72 2.47 6.76
CA GLY A 114 -1.98 1.74 6.86
C GLY A 114 -3.16 2.55 6.31
N LEU A 115 -3.18 3.86 6.57
CA LEU A 115 -4.15 4.78 5.98
C LEU A 115 -3.95 4.94 4.48
N ALA A 116 -2.73 4.87 3.95
CA ALA A 116 -2.47 4.86 2.50
C ALA A 116 -3.13 3.63 1.84
N ILE A 117 -2.93 2.44 2.42
CA ILE A 117 -3.52 1.19 1.94
C ILE A 117 -5.05 1.26 2.03
N ALA A 118 -5.59 1.66 3.18
CA ALA A 118 -7.04 1.77 3.37
C ALA A 118 -7.67 2.82 2.44
N GLY A 119 -7.05 4.00 2.31
CA GLY A 119 -7.53 5.07 1.45
C GLY A 119 -7.55 4.64 -0.01
N MET A 120 -6.46 4.04 -0.50
CA MET A 120 -6.41 3.46 -1.85
C MET A 120 -7.49 2.38 -2.02
N HIS A 121 -7.63 1.47 -1.05
CA HIS A 121 -8.62 0.40 -1.10
C HIS A 121 -10.05 0.91 -1.24
N TYR A 122 -10.48 1.84 -0.37
CA TYR A 122 -11.85 2.33 -0.39
C TYR A 122 -12.14 3.26 -1.57
N ILE A 123 -11.19 4.07 -2.02
CA ILE A 123 -11.34 4.86 -3.25
C ILE A 123 -11.37 3.92 -4.47
N GLY A 124 -10.53 2.88 -4.49
CA GLY A 124 -10.53 1.84 -5.52
C GLY A 124 -11.85 1.09 -5.59
N MET A 125 -12.40 0.69 -4.44
CA MET A 125 -13.74 0.09 -4.36
C MET A 125 -14.85 1.05 -4.78
N ALA A 126 -14.72 2.35 -4.50
CA ALA A 126 -15.67 3.36 -4.98
C ALA A 126 -15.64 3.52 -6.52
N SER A 127 -14.55 3.13 -7.18
CA SER A 127 -14.47 3.10 -8.64
C SER A 127 -15.28 1.95 -9.27
N VAL A 128 -15.65 0.93 -8.50
CA VAL A 128 -16.37 -0.24 -9.01
C VAL A 128 -17.80 0.13 -9.39
N ARG A 129 -18.17 -0.19 -10.63
CA ARG A 129 -19.52 -0.07 -11.18
C ARG A 129 -20.03 -1.47 -11.50
N THR A 130 -21.05 -1.93 -10.77
CA THR A 130 -21.65 -3.24 -10.93
C THR A 130 -23.12 -3.20 -10.50
N ASP A 131 -23.93 -4.12 -11.01
CA ASP A 131 -25.36 -4.23 -10.66
C ASP A 131 -25.58 -4.82 -9.25
N ALA A 132 -24.52 -5.32 -8.61
CA ALA A 132 -24.55 -5.78 -7.23
C ALA A 132 -24.47 -4.61 -6.24
N ARG A 133 -25.22 -4.71 -5.13
CA ARG A 133 -25.19 -3.71 -4.05
C ARG A 133 -23.96 -3.91 -3.17
N LEU A 134 -23.02 -2.97 -3.20
CA LEU A 134 -21.89 -2.88 -2.26
C LEU A 134 -22.37 -2.29 -0.93
N SER A 135 -22.37 -3.09 0.14
CA SER A 135 -22.71 -2.63 1.49
C SER A 135 -21.49 -2.67 2.41
N TYR A 136 -21.26 -1.57 3.13
CA TYR A 136 -20.16 -1.46 4.09
C TYR A 136 -20.71 -1.47 5.52
N THR A 137 -20.26 -2.43 6.32
CA THR A 137 -20.55 -2.46 7.76
C THR A 137 -19.46 -1.67 8.50
N PRO A 138 -19.79 -0.61 9.27
CA PRO A 138 -18.79 0.23 9.92
C PRO A 138 -17.80 -0.50 10.81
N SER A 139 -18.23 -1.58 11.47
CA SER A 139 -17.36 -2.42 12.32
C SER A 139 -16.31 -3.18 11.50
N ILE A 140 -16.70 -3.77 10.38
CA ILE A 140 -15.78 -4.50 9.48
C ILE A 140 -14.82 -3.52 8.80
N VAL A 141 -15.32 -2.36 8.38
CA VAL A 141 -14.48 -1.29 7.82
C VAL A 141 -13.43 -0.85 8.83
N SER A 142 -13.84 -0.50 10.05
CA SER A 142 -12.92 -0.09 11.12
C SER A 142 -11.88 -1.18 11.43
N LEU A 143 -12.30 -2.44 11.48
CA LEU A 143 -11.40 -3.57 11.71
C LEU A 143 -10.38 -3.75 10.56
N SER A 144 -10.81 -3.63 9.31
CA SER A 144 -9.90 -3.72 8.15
C SER A 144 -8.84 -2.62 8.16
N VAL A 145 -9.23 -1.39 8.53
CA VAL A 145 -8.31 -0.25 8.65
C VAL A 145 -7.31 -0.49 9.79
N LEU A 146 -7.78 -1.00 10.92
CA LEU A 146 -6.91 -1.35 12.04
C LEU A 146 -5.89 -2.44 11.65
N ILE A 147 -6.34 -3.48 10.94
CA ILE A 147 -5.45 -4.53 10.42
C ILE A 147 -4.41 -3.94 9.47
N ALA A 148 -4.81 -3.07 8.55
CA ALA A 148 -3.88 -2.42 7.61
C ALA A 148 -2.81 -1.59 8.36
N ILE A 149 -3.20 -0.86 9.42
CA ILE A 149 -2.28 -0.08 10.26
C ILE A 149 -1.31 -1.00 11.00
N VAL A 150 -1.82 -2.04 11.67
CA VAL A 150 -0.99 -2.98 12.45
C VAL A 150 -0.02 -3.72 11.54
N ALA A 151 -0.50 -4.24 10.40
CA ALA A 151 0.34 -4.94 9.43
C ALA A 151 1.44 -4.02 8.87
N SER A 152 1.09 -2.78 8.52
CA SER A 152 2.06 -1.79 8.03
C SER A 152 3.10 -1.43 9.08
N PHE A 153 2.68 -1.25 10.34
CA PHE A 153 3.58 -0.98 11.44
C PHE A 153 4.57 -2.15 11.66
N VAL A 154 4.07 -3.39 11.70
CA VAL A 154 4.89 -4.59 11.88
C VAL A 154 5.87 -4.75 10.72
N ALA A 155 5.42 -4.56 9.47
CA ALA A 155 6.28 -4.66 8.30
C ALA A 155 7.42 -3.64 8.33
N LEU A 156 7.11 -2.37 8.63
CA LEU A 156 8.13 -1.33 8.77
C LEU A 156 9.07 -1.60 9.95
N TRP A 157 8.53 -2.04 11.09
CA TRP A 157 9.33 -2.39 12.26
C TRP A 157 10.33 -3.51 11.96
N LEU A 158 9.88 -4.59 11.32
CA LEU A 158 10.75 -5.69 10.89
C LEU A 158 11.80 -5.22 9.87
N ALA A 159 11.40 -4.41 8.88
CA ALA A 159 12.31 -3.88 7.87
C ALA A 159 13.44 -3.03 8.47
N PHE A 160 13.17 -2.29 9.54
CA PHE A 160 14.21 -1.52 10.24
C PHE A 160 15.02 -2.36 11.23
N ARG A 161 14.40 -3.34 11.90
CA ARG A 161 15.10 -4.19 12.87
C ARG A 161 16.11 -5.12 12.20
N PHE A 162 15.75 -5.76 11.10
CA PHE A 162 16.72 -6.60 10.36
C PHE A 162 17.85 -5.80 9.72
N ARG A 163 17.67 -4.49 9.51
CA ARG A 163 18.76 -3.63 9.04
C ARG A 163 19.73 -3.21 10.14
N SER A 164 19.28 -3.09 11.39
CA SER A 164 20.19 -2.82 12.51
C SER A 164 21.09 -4.00 12.85
N ASP A 165 20.69 -5.23 12.48
CA ASP A 165 21.47 -6.44 12.75
C ASP A 165 22.58 -6.69 11.70
N LEU A 166 22.61 -5.91 10.60
CA LEU A 166 23.56 -6.03 9.49
C LEU A 166 24.64 -4.94 9.46
N THR A 167 24.69 -4.06 10.47
CA THR A 167 25.68 -2.97 10.64
C THR A 167 26.29 -3.03 12.02
#